data_AF-A0A3M1BLD6-F1
#
_entry.id   AF-A0A3M1BLD6-F1
#
_cell.length_a   1.000
_cell.length_b   1.000
_cell.length_c   1.000
_cell.angle_alpha   90.00
_cell.angle_beta   90.00
_cell.angle_gamma   90.00
#
_symmetry.space_group_name_H-M   'P 1'
#
loop_
_entity.id
_entity.type
_entity.pdbx_description
1 polymer ?
#
loop_
_entity_poly.entity_id
_entity_poly.type
_entity_poly.pdbx_seq_one_letter_code
_entity_poly.pdbx_strand_id
1 'polypeptide(L)'
;KNTACHTGERNCFFRNLEGGQAKRVLPFEALQRLQEVIRQRLQDMPEGSYTVKLYKEGEDRVLQKFGEEAIETLIALKRGAPEEIRAEASDMLYHLLLMLTIRGIGIEEVLSELAGRMK
;
A
#
# COMPACT_ATOMS: atom_id res chain seq x y z
N LYS A 1 11.12 11.64 5.73
CA LYS A 1 10.61 12.75 4.90
C LYS A 1 10.95 12.44 3.44
N ASN A 2 10.00 11.91 2.67
CA ASN A 2 10.18 11.51 1.26
C ASN A 2 9.83 12.69 0.34
N THR A 3 10.56 13.79 0.47
CA THR A 3 10.32 15.01 -0.31
C THR A 3 11.50 15.19 -1.26
N ALA A 4 11.29 14.90 -2.54
CA ALA A 4 12.31 15.12 -3.58
C ALA A 4 12.23 16.53 -4.17
N CYS A 5 11.10 17.24 -4.03
CA CYS A 5 10.93 18.60 -4.55
C CYS A 5 11.36 19.65 -3.53
N HIS A 6 12.15 20.63 -3.96
CA HIS A 6 12.59 21.75 -3.11
C HIS A 6 11.45 22.66 -2.65
N THR A 7 10.24 22.51 -3.20
CA THR A 7 9.03 23.25 -2.81
C THR A 7 8.33 22.66 -1.59
N GLY A 8 8.79 21.53 -1.06
CA GLY A 8 8.10 20.77 -0.01
C GLY A 8 7.19 19.66 -0.54
N GLU A 9 7.00 19.58 -1.86
CA GLU A 9 6.17 18.58 -2.53
C GLU A 9 6.89 17.25 -2.69
N ARG A 10 6.13 16.13 -2.70
CA ARG A 10 6.70 14.78 -2.72
C ARG A 10 7.65 14.56 -3.91
N ASN A 11 7.25 14.99 -5.10
CA ASN A 11 8.04 14.94 -6.33
C ASN A 11 7.62 16.06 -7.30
N CYS A 12 8.36 16.26 -8.39
CA CYS A 12 8.11 17.32 -9.38
C CYS A 12 6.78 17.19 -10.15
N PHE A 13 6.12 16.03 -10.12
CA PHE A 13 4.88 15.75 -10.85
C PHE A 13 3.61 16.11 -10.06
N PHE A 14 3.72 17.02 -9.10
CA PHE A 14 2.62 17.52 -8.28
C PHE A 14 1.71 18.54 -9.01
N ARG A 15 2.12 19.03 -10.18
CA ARG A 15 1.32 19.94 -11.05
C ARG A 15 1.02 19.33 -12.40
N ASN A 16 -0.14 19.64 -12.97
CA ASN A 16 -0.48 19.36 -14.36
C ASN A 16 0.14 20.44 -15.29
N LEU A 17 0.04 20.23 -16.61
CA LEU A 17 0.58 21.15 -17.62
C LEU A 17 -0.05 22.55 -17.58
N GLU A 18 -1.26 22.66 -17.03
CA GLU A 18 -2.02 23.91 -16.87
C GLU A 18 -1.65 24.63 -15.55
N GLY A 19 -0.73 24.08 -14.75
CA GLY A 19 -0.28 24.64 -13.48
C GLY A 19 -1.18 24.33 -12.27
N GLY A 20 -2.27 23.58 -12.45
CA GLY A 20 -3.13 23.07 -11.38
C GLY A 20 -2.54 21.84 -10.67
N GLN A 21 -3.10 21.46 -9.51
CA GLN A 21 -2.66 20.27 -8.77
C GLN A 21 -2.93 18.98 -9.55
N ALA A 22 -1.91 18.11 -9.63
CA ALA A 22 -2.06 16.77 -10.16
C ALA A 22 -2.89 15.92 -9.18
N LYS A 23 -4.09 15.50 -9.61
CA LYS A 23 -4.99 14.69 -8.77
C LYS A 23 -4.64 13.21 -8.72
N ARG A 24 -3.72 12.75 -9.57
CA ARG A 24 -3.43 11.33 -9.77
C ARG A 24 -2.25 10.87 -8.91
N VAL A 25 -2.46 9.78 -8.17
CA VAL A 25 -1.36 9.01 -7.57
C VAL A 25 -0.58 8.33 -8.69
N LEU A 26 0.72 8.57 -8.76
CA LEU A 26 1.57 7.91 -9.75
C LEU A 26 1.85 6.46 -9.33
N PRO A 27 1.93 5.49 -10.27
CA PRO A 27 2.11 4.08 -9.91
C PRO A 27 3.31 3.81 -9.00
N PHE A 28 4.43 4.50 -9.22
CA PHE A 28 5.66 4.30 -8.45
C PHE A 28 5.59 4.77 -6.99
N GLU A 29 4.65 5.66 -6.65
CA GLU A 29 4.46 6.15 -5.27
C GLU A 29 3.27 5.48 -4.56
N ALA A 30 2.55 4.58 -5.25
CA ALA A 30 1.29 4.01 -4.76
C ALA A 30 1.45 3.31 -3.41
N LEU A 31 2.45 2.43 -3.27
CA LEU A 31 2.66 1.68 -2.03
C LEU A 31 3.04 2.61 -0.85
N GLN A 32 3.92 3.58 -1.08
CA GLN A 32 4.32 4.55 -0.06
C GLN A 32 3.15 5.45 0.36
N ARG A 33 2.33 5.92 -0.59
CA ARG A 33 1.14 6.73 -0.28
C ARG A 33 0.08 5.91 0.45
N LEU A 34 -0.11 4.66 0.05
CA LEU A 34 -1.04 3.75 0.70
C LEU A 34 -0.62 3.46 2.15
N GLN A 35 0.66 3.19 2.40
CA GLN A 35 1.15 2.99 3.77
C GLN A 35 0.96 4.23 4.65
N GLU A 36 1.15 5.44 4.09
CA GLU A 36 0.87 6.68 4.81
C GLU A 36 -0.61 6.84 5.16
N VAL A 37 -1.51 6.52 4.22
CA VAL A 37 -2.96 6.53 4.48
C VAL A 37 -3.33 5.51 5.56
N ILE A 38 -2.72 4.32 5.53
CA ILE A 38 -2.92 3.31 6.57
C ILE A 38 -2.46 3.86 7.92
N ARG A 39 -1.26 4.41 8.01
CA ARG A 39 -0.71 5.01 9.24
C ARG A 39 -1.64 6.11 9.78
N GLN A 40 -2.11 7.01 8.93
CA GLN A 40 -3.06 8.06 9.30
C GLN A 40 -4.37 7.47 9.84
N ARG A 41 -4.91 6.42 9.20
CA ARG A 41 -6.14 5.75 9.67
C ARG A 41 -5.94 5.07 11.03
N LEU A 42 -4.78 4.48 11.29
CA LEU A 42 -4.46 3.89 12.58
C LEU A 42 -4.27 4.95 13.68
N GLN A 43 -3.87 6.18 13.31
CA GLN A 43 -3.76 7.30 14.24
C GLN A 43 -5.12 7.93 14.55
N ASP A 44 -5.88 8.27 13.50
CA ASP A 44 -7.14 9.02 13.63
C ASP A 44 -8.33 8.14 14.03
N MET A 45 -8.21 6.82 13.83
CA MET A 45 -9.25 5.83 14.11
C MET A 45 -10.65 6.22 13.56
N PRO A 46 -10.78 6.63 12.29
CA PRO A 46 -12.06 7.07 11.75
C PRO A 46 -13.11 5.96 11.80
N GLU A 47 -14.33 6.33 12.17
CA GLU A 47 -15.47 5.41 12.23
C GLU A 47 -15.77 4.81 10.85
N GLY A 48 -16.16 3.53 10.82
CA GLY A 48 -16.48 2.81 9.58
C GLY A 48 -15.28 2.42 8.72
N SER A 49 -14.05 2.78 9.08
CA SER A 49 -12.87 2.42 8.31
C SER A 49 -12.56 0.92 8.38
N TYR A 50 -12.49 0.28 7.22
CA TYR A 50 -12.08 -1.13 7.10
C TYR A 50 -10.71 -1.40 7.73
N THR A 51 -9.74 -0.49 7.53
CA THR A 51 -8.40 -0.58 8.12
C THR A 51 -8.47 -0.63 9.65
N VAL A 52 -9.27 0.27 10.23
CA VAL A 52 -9.42 0.38 11.69
C VAL A 52 -10.15 -0.84 12.25
N LYS A 53 -11.17 -1.34 11.54
CA LYS A 53 -11.88 -2.55 11.92
C LYS A 53 -10.92 -3.74 12.04
N LEU A 54 -10.14 -4.02 10.99
CA LEU A 54 -9.17 -5.11 11.01
C LEU A 54 -8.11 -4.93 12.09
N TYR A 55 -7.60 -3.71 12.26
CA TYR A 55 -6.63 -3.42 13.31
C TYR A 55 -7.18 -3.73 14.71
N LYS A 56 -8.45 -3.37 14.98
CA LYS A 56 -9.13 -3.68 16.24
C LYS A 56 -9.41 -5.17 16.43
N GLU A 57 -9.54 -5.94 15.36
CA GLU A 57 -9.68 -7.40 15.40
C GLU A 57 -8.36 -8.12 15.73
N GLY A 58 -7.22 -7.41 15.69
CA GLY A 58 -5.91 -7.90 16.14
C GLY A 58 -4.96 -8.36 15.02
N GLU A 59 -3.68 -8.55 15.37
CA GLU A 59 -2.63 -8.92 14.41
C GLU A 59 -2.93 -10.25 13.69
N ASP A 60 -3.41 -11.26 14.43
CA ASP A 60 -3.73 -12.58 13.88
C ASP A 60 -4.77 -12.49 12.76
N ARG A 61 -5.75 -11.58 12.91
CA ARG A 61 -6.78 -11.37 11.89
C ARG A 61 -6.23 -10.73 10.63
N VAL A 62 -5.30 -9.78 10.76
CA VAL A 62 -4.61 -9.15 9.63
C VAL A 62 -3.74 -10.19 8.89
N LEU A 63 -3.02 -11.03 9.63
CA LEU A 63 -2.22 -12.12 9.05
C LEU A 63 -3.09 -13.18 8.36
N GLN A 64 -4.24 -13.51 8.95
CA GLN A 64 -5.20 -14.40 8.32
C GLN A 64 -5.67 -13.82 6.97
N LYS A 65 -6.06 -12.54 6.94
CA LYS A 65 -6.45 -11.87 5.68
C LYS A 65 -5.32 -11.90 4.66
N PHE A 66 -4.09 -11.56 5.04
CA PHE A 66 -2.94 -11.67 4.14
C PHE A 66 -2.78 -13.09 3.56
N GLY A 67 -2.93 -14.12 4.39
CA GLY A 67 -2.88 -15.51 3.96
C GLY A 67 -4.00 -15.90 3.00
N GLU A 68 -5.24 -15.47 3.28
CA GLU A 68 -6.40 -15.68 2.39
C GLU A 68 -6.13 -15.10 1.00
N GLU A 69 -5.76 -13.81 0.92
CA GLU A 69 -5.51 -13.14 -0.36
C GLU A 69 -4.32 -13.73 -1.12
N ALA A 70 -3.31 -14.23 -0.40
CA ALA A 70 -2.18 -14.92 -1.03
C ALA A 70 -2.63 -16.22 -1.71
N ILE A 71 -3.50 -17.00 -1.07
CA ILE A 71 -4.08 -18.21 -1.65
C ILE A 71 -5.02 -17.86 -2.81
N GLU A 72 -5.85 -16.83 -2.68
CA GLU A 72 -6.75 -16.38 -3.74
C GLU A 72 -5.97 -15.88 -4.97
N THR A 73 -4.87 -15.15 -4.74
CA THR A 73 -3.93 -14.76 -5.81
C THR A 73 -3.37 -15.98 -6.54
N LEU A 74 -2.96 -17.05 -5.82
CA LEU A 74 -2.49 -18.29 -6.44
C LEU A 74 -3.58 -18.97 -7.28
N ILE A 75 -4.83 -18.96 -6.80
CA ILE A 75 -5.97 -19.53 -7.51
C ILE A 75 -6.25 -18.72 -8.78
N ALA A 76 -6.29 -17.39 -8.70
CA ALA A 76 -6.50 -16.49 -9.82
C ALA A 76 -5.42 -16.66 -10.90
N LEU A 77 -4.15 -16.77 -10.49
CA LEU A 77 -3.02 -17.07 -11.37
C LEU A 77 -3.20 -18.41 -12.08
N LYS A 78 -3.60 -19.47 -11.36
CA LYS A 78 -3.86 -20.80 -11.93
C LYS A 78 -4.99 -20.78 -12.95
N ARG A 79 -6.04 -19.97 -12.74
CA ARG A 79 -7.17 -19.82 -13.67
C ARG A 79 -6.84 -18.95 -14.89
N GLY A 80 -5.81 -18.10 -14.80
CA GLY A 80 -5.43 -17.19 -15.86
C GLY A 80 -6.44 -16.04 -16.05
N ALA A 81 -7.10 -15.60 -14.98
CA ALA A 81 -8.10 -14.54 -15.00
C ALA A 81 -7.47 -13.17 -14.65
N PRO A 82 -7.16 -12.28 -15.62
CA PRO A 82 -6.33 -11.11 -15.35
C PRO A 82 -6.95 -10.08 -14.40
N GLU A 83 -8.28 -9.97 -14.38
CA GLU A 83 -8.99 -9.09 -13.44
C GLU A 83 -8.88 -9.60 -12.01
N GLU A 84 -9.15 -10.89 -11.78
CA GLU A 84 -9.00 -11.54 -10.47
C GLU A 84 -7.55 -11.43 -9.99
N ILE A 85 -6.57 -11.71 -10.84
CA ILE A 85 -5.15 -11.60 -10.49
C ILE A 85 -4.80 -10.20 -9.98
N ARG A 86 -5.29 -9.15 -10.65
CA ARG A 86 -5.02 -7.77 -10.22
C ARG A 86 -5.72 -7.41 -8.92
N ALA A 87 -6.94 -7.90 -8.71
CA ALA A 87 -7.69 -7.67 -7.48
C ALA A 87 -6.99 -8.34 -6.29
N GLU A 88 -6.79 -9.66 -6.33
CA GLU A 88 -6.26 -10.40 -5.18
C GLU A 88 -4.81 -10.02 -4.87
N ALA A 89 -3.99 -9.75 -5.91
CA ALA A 89 -2.63 -9.29 -5.67
C ALA A 89 -2.60 -7.90 -5.02
N SER A 90 -3.58 -7.04 -5.33
CA SER A 90 -3.69 -5.72 -4.69
C SER A 90 -4.11 -5.85 -3.22
N ASP A 91 -5.07 -6.72 -2.92
CA ASP A 91 -5.55 -6.96 -1.56
C ASP A 91 -4.47 -7.64 -0.69
N MET A 92 -3.74 -8.61 -1.26
CA MET A 92 -2.56 -9.20 -0.64
C MET A 92 -1.51 -8.13 -0.27
N LEU A 93 -1.18 -7.22 -1.19
CA LEU A 93 -0.24 -6.13 -0.92
C LEU A 93 -0.78 -5.15 0.13
N TYR A 94 -2.07 -4.86 0.12
CA TYR A 94 -2.71 -4.00 1.13
C TYR A 94 -2.58 -4.60 2.53
N HIS A 95 -2.89 -5.89 2.71
CA HIS A 95 -2.78 -6.54 4.01
C HIS A 95 -1.33 -6.66 4.49
N LEU A 96 -0.39 -6.90 3.56
CA LEU A 96 1.04 -6.83 3.87
C LEU A 96 1.42 -5.43 4.39
N LEU A 97 1.01 -4.36 3.71
CA LEU A 97 1.28 -2.99 4.13
C LEU A 97 0.68 -2.66 5.49
N LEU A 98 -0.54 -3.13 5.77
CA LEU A 98 -1.16 -2.98 7.09
C LEU A 98 -0.32 -3.65 8.17
N MET A 99 0.09 -4.90 7.95
CA MET A 99 0.91 -5.63 8.91
C MET A 99 2.28 -4.97 9.12
N LEU A 100 2.96 -4.56 8.04
CA LEU A 100 4.23 -3.82 8.13
C LEU A 100 4.06 -2.53 8.95
N THR A 101 2.95 -1.80 8.74
CA THR A 101 2.65 -0.58 9.50
C THR A 101 2.46 -0.86 10.98
N ILE A 102 1.72 -1.92 11.34
CA ILE A 102 1.54 -2.35 12.73
C ILE A 102 2.88 -2.71 13.39
N ARG A 103 3.79 -3.34 12.64
CA ARG A 103 5.14 -3.70 13.10
C ARG A 103 6.15 -2.55 13.07
N GLY A 104 5.74 -1.35 12.64
CA GLY A 104 6.61 -0.18 12.55
C GLY A 104 7.64 -0.24 11.42
N ILE A 105 7.43 -1.08 10.41
CA ILE A 105 8.34 -1.26 9.27
C ILE A 105 7.84 -0.43 8.08
N GLY A 106 8.70 0.41 7.52
CA GLY A 106 8.41 1.20 6.33
C GLY A 106 8.47 0.36 5.06
N ILE A 107 7.55 0.60 4.11
CA ILE A 107 7.60 -0.07 2.80
C ILE A 107 8.88 0.29 2.04
N GLU A 108 9.46 1.45 2.30
CA GLU A 108 10.74 1.88 1.74
C GLU A 108 11.90 0.95 2.09
N GLU A 109 11.87 0.35 3.28
CA GLU A 109 12.88 -0.62 3.72
C GLU A 109 12.79 -1.90 2.90
N VAL A 110 11.58 -2.41 2.70
CA VAL A 110 11.31 -3.58 1.85
C VAL A 110 11.65 -3.30 0.38
N LEU A 111 11.33 -2.11 -0.13
CA LEU A 111 11.66 -1.72 -1.50
C LEU A 111 13.17 -1.58 -1.71
N SER A 112 13.90 -1.11 -0.70
CA SER A 112 15.37 -1.05 -0.74
C SER A 112 16.00 -2.44 -0.80
N GLU A 113 15.46 -3.39 -0.03
CA GLU A 113 15.86 -4.80 -0.10
C GLU A 113 15.54 -5.42 -1.48
N LEU A 114 14.35 -5.16 -2.02
CA LEU A 114 13.96 -5.62 -3.36
C LEU A 114 14.84 -5.05 -4.47
N ALA A 115 15.27 -3.78 -4.37
CA ALA A 115 16.19 -3.16 -5.33
C ALA A 115 17.53 -3.91 -5.41
N GLY A 116 17.96 -4.55 -4.31
CA GLY A 116 19.14 -5.41 -4.28
C GLY A 116 19.04 -6.64 -5.20
N ARG A 117 17.83 -7.07 -5.57
CA ARG A 117 17.57 -8.24 -6.42
C ARG A 117 17.62 -7.94 -7.93
N MET A 118 17.74 -6.67 -8.31
CA MET A 118 17.80 -6.22 -9.70
C MET A 118 19.24 -6.07 -10.21
N LYS A 119 20.23 -6.45 -9.40
CA LYS A 119 21.63 -6.54 -9.77
C LYS A 119 21.92 -7.90 -10.39
#